data_AF-A0A2E4QJU8-F1
#
_entry.id   AF-A0A2E4QJU8-F1
#
_cell.length_a   1.000
_cell.length_b   1.000
_cell.length_c   1.000
_cell.angle_alpha   90.00
_cell.angle_beta   90.00
_cell.angle_gamma   90.00
#
_symmetry.space_group_name_H-M   'P 1'
#
loop_
_entity.id
_entity.type
_entity.pdbx_description
1 polymer ?
#
loop_
_entity_poly.entity_id
_entity_poly.type
_entity_poly.pdbx_seq_one_letter_code
_entity_poly.pdbx_strand_id
1 'polypeptide(L)'
;MNILEKIDELKNLVQGNKIPATGRSMINVENFIEQIDEIKSLIPSEVSASEGIIRQKEAIIKQAEDEAERIRGYADEEAVKINDNASNKAESLIQNAKDEAYKMITNTEIVTASKNAAQEIEDKANKEAESIIEQGKNEANNIINDAEKMSGDRRKGADNYAREVLFSLEEKIADTLGQVRGGIDILDVRKETSVAD
;
A
#
# COMPACT_ATOMS: atom_id res chain seq x y z
N MET A 1 14.53 26.34 -81.60
CA MET A 1 15.84 26.95 -81.39
C MET A 1 15.78 27.69 -80.08
N ASN A 2 16.64 27.40 -79.11
CA ASN A 2 16.63 28.14 -77.84
C ASN A 2 17.52 29.40 -77.94
N ILE A 3 17.41 30.26 -76.93
CA ILE A 3 18.16 31.51 -76.90
C ILE A 3 19.69 31.33 -76.92
N LEU A 4 20.20 30.25 -76.32
CA LEU A 4 21.62 29.89 -76.33
C LEU A 4 22.08 29.47 -77.74
N GLU A 5 21.27 28.70 -78.46
CA GLU A 5 21.55 28.31 -79.85
C GLU A 5 21.61 29.53 -80.76
N LYS A 6 20.72 30.51 -80.58
CA LYS A 6 20.75 31.79 -81.30
C LYS A 6 21.97 32.63 -80.95
N ILE A 7 22.37 32.67 -79.68
CA ILE A 7 23.60 33.36 -79.24
C ILE A 7 24.85 32.68 -79.84
N ASP A 8 24.88 31.35 -79.90
CA ASP A 8 25.98 30.61 -80.51
C ASP A 8 26.03 30.79 -82.03
N GLU A 9 24.89 30.85 -82.72
CA GLU A 9 24.84 31.23 -84.14
C GLU A 9 25.39 32.64 -84.37
N LEU A 10 24.96 33.60 -83.56
CA LEU A 10 25.38 35.00 -83.63
C LEU A 10 26.89 35.13 -83.38
N LYS A 11 27.43 34.35 -82.43
CA LYS A 11 28.87 34.22 -82.16
C LYS A 11 29.61 33.60 -83.34
N ASN A 12 29.08 32.55 -83.96
CA ASN A 12 29.68 31.90 -85.12
C ASN A 12 29.70 32.82 -86.34
N LEU A 13 28.66 33.65 -86.52
CA LEU A 13 28.56 34.66 -87.57
C LEU A 13 29.67 35.72 -87.46
N VAL A 14 30.02 36.10 -86.24
CA VAL A 14 31.14 37.01 -85.95
C VAL A 14 32.51 36.32 -86.12
N GLN A 15 32.62 35.03 -85.80
CA GLN A 15 33.91 34.31 -85.83
C GLN A 15 34.28 33.74 -87.21
N GLY A 16 33.31 33.39 -88.05
CA GLY A 16 33.53 32.69 -89.32
C GLY A 16 34.02 33.59 -90.47
N ASN A 17 33.67 34.87 -90.46
CA ASN A 17 33.94 35.78 -91.59
C ASN A 17 35.14 36.71 -91.34
N LYS A 18 36.33 36.15 -91.06
CA LYS A 18 37.54 36.95 -90.81
C LYS A 18 38.13 37.52 -92.11
N ILE A 19 38.47 38.80 -92.09
CA ILE A 19 39.18 39.46 -93.19
C ILE A 19 40.70 39.24 -92.99
N PRO A 20 41.42 38.65 -93.97
CA PRO A 20 42.85 38.38 -93.85
C PRO A 20 43.67 39.62 -93.49
N ALA A 21 44.69 39.45 -92.63
CA ALA A 21 45.65 40.48 -92.20
C ALA A 21 45.09 41.72 -91.45
N THR A 22 43.78 41.81 -91.17
CA THR A 22 43.19 42.99 -90.50
C THR A 22 42.68 42.75 -89.08
N GLY A 23 42.63 41.48 -88.62
CA GLY A 23 42.05 41.10 -87.33
C GLY A 23 40.54 41.38 -87.19
N ARG A 24 39.88 41.82 -88.27
CA ARG A 24 38.47 42.23 -88.30
C ARG A 24 37.61 41.14 -88.96
N SER A 25 36.33 41.11 -88.61
CA SER A 25 35.33 40.25 -89.27
C SER A 25 34.38 41.07 -90.13
N MET A 26 34.01 40.51 -91.28
CA MET A 26 32.99 41.06 -92.17
C MET A 26 31.62 40.54 -91.74
N ILE A 27 30.71 41.46 -91.42
CA ILE A 27 29.39 41.12 -90.89
C ILE A 27 28.34 41.79 -91.77
N ASN A 28 27.30 41.04 -92.14
CA ASN A 28 26.08 41.64 -92.69
C ASN A 28 25.29 42.25 -91.52
N VAL A 29 25.26 43.58 -91.46
CA VAL A 29 24.64 44.34 -90.37
C VAL A 29 23.12 44.10 -90.31
N GLU A 30 22.44 43.95 -91.44
CA GLU A 30 20.99 43.69 -91.49
C GLU A 30 20.67 42.33 -90.85
N ASN A 31 21.34 41.26 -91.31
CA ASN A 31 21.15 39.91 -90.74
C ASN A 31 21.55 39.87 -89.25
N PHE A 32 22.59 40.61 -88.85
CA PHE A 32 23.05 40.64 -87.46
C PHE A 32 22.05 41.32 -86.52
N ILE A 33 21.44 42.43 -86.95
CA ILE A 33 20.38 43.11 -86.20
C ILE A 33 19.14 42.23 -86.11
N GLU A 34 18.75 41.56 -87.20
CA GLU A 34 17.62 40.63 -87.22
C GLU A 34 17.81 39.48 -86.21
N GLN A 35 19.01 38.90 -86.11
CA GLN A 35 19.31 37.89 -85.07
C GLN A 35 19.24 38.46 -83.64
N ILE A 36 19.66 39.72 -83.42
CA ILE A 36 19.54 40.38 -82.11
C ILE A 36 18.08 40.62 -81.74
N ASP A 37 17.26 41.05 -82.69
CA ASP A 37 15.84 41.34 -82.45
C ASP A 37 15.02 40.04 -82.26
N GLU A 38 15.38 38.94 -82.94
CA GLU A 38 14.86 37.60 -82.63
C GLU A 38 15.22 37.18 -81.19
N ILE A 39 16.47 37.38 -80.75
CA ILE A 39 16.87 37.08 -79.36
C ILE A 39 16.07 37.93 -78.37
N LYS A 40 15.93 39.24 -78.61
CA LYS A 40 15.12 40.13 -77.76
C LYS A 40 13.65 39.73 -77.72
N SER A 41 13.11 39.21 -78.82
CA SER A 41 11.75 38.68 -78.90
C SER A 41 11.57 37.43 -78.03
N LEU A 42 12.61 36.60 -77.89
CA LEU A 42 12.55 35.32 -77.16
C LEU A 42 12.78 35.48 -75.65
N ILE A 43 13.60 36.46 -75.20
CA ILE A 43 13.93 36.65 -73.78
C ILE A 43 12.69 36.74 -72.87
N PRO A 44 11.64 37.54 -73.17
CA PRO A 44 10.48 37.66 -72.30
C PRO A 44 9.74 36.35 -72.08
N SER A 45 9.62 35.52 -73.12
CA SER A 45 8.99 34.20 -73.00
C SER A 45 9.82 33.23 -72.14
N GLU A 46 11.14 33.20 -72.31
CA GLU A 46 12.03 32.36 -71.49
C GLU A 46 12.04 32.78 -70.01
N VAL A 47 12.04 34.09 -69.73
CA VAL A 47 12.00 34.63 -68.35
C VAL A 47 10.66 34.30 -67.71
N SER A 48 9.54 34.54 -68.41
CA SER A 48 8.20 34.22 -67.91
C SER A 48 8.02 32.72 -67.64
N ALA A 49 8.55 31.86 -68.52
CA ALA A 49 8.56 30.42 -68.32
C ALA A 49 9.37 30.03 -67.06
N SER A 50 10.53 30.64 -66.87
CA SER A 50 11.38 30.40 -65.69
C SER A 50 10.70 30.84 -64.39
N GLU A 51 10.06 32.01 -64.37
CA GLU A 51 9.27 32.46 -63.22
C GLU A 51 8.09 31.52 -62.93
N GLY A 52 7.45 30.99 -63.97
CA GLY A 52 6.40 29.97 -63.85
C GLY A 52 6.91 28.71 -63.15
N ILE A 53 8.10 28.23 -63.54
CA ILE A 53 8.75 27.07 -62.92
C ILE A 53 9.10 27.36 -61.45
N ILE A 54 9.61 28.55 -61.14
CA ILE A 54 9.92 28.94 -59.75
C ILE A 54 8.65 28.97 -58.90
N ARG A 55 7.58 29.62 -59.37
CA ARG A 55 6.29 29.65 -58.68
C ARG A 55 5.72 28.24 -58.45
N GLN A 56 5.81 27.38 -59.47
CA GLN A 56 5.36 25.99 -59.34
C GLN A 56 6.20 25.22 -58.32
N LYS A 57 7.52 25.40 -58.31
CA LYS A 57 8.42 24.78 -57.33
C LYS A 57 8.10 25.25 -55.91
N GLU A 58 7.90 26.54 -55.70
CA GLU A 58 7.51 27.10 -54.40
C GLU A 58 6.18 26.53 -53.92
N ALA A 59 5.19 26.42 -54.81
CA ALA A 59 3.90 25.79 -54.50
C ALA A 59 4.05 24.31 -54.10
N ILE A 60 4.89 23.55 -54.80
CA ILE A 60 5.17 22.15 -54.49
C ILE A 60 5.84 22.03 -53.11
N ILE A 61 6.83 22.88 -52.82
CA ILE A 61 7.53 22.87 -51.52
C ILE A 61 6.53 23.15 -50.39
N LYS A 62 5.73 24.21 -50.54
CA LYS A 62 4.73 24.55 -49.53
C LYS A 62 3.73 23.42 -49.31
N GLN A 63 3.22 22.81 -50.39
CA GLN A 63 2.32 21.67 -50.28
C GLN A 63 2.97 20.48 -49.57
N ALA A 64 4.25 20.21 -49.85
CA ALA A 64 5.00 19.14 -49.20
C ALA A 64 5.24 19.43 -47.70
N GLU A 65 5.51 20.69 -47.35
CA GLU A 65 5.65 21.14 -45.96
C GLU A 65 4.34 21.00 -45.18
N ASP A 66 3.22 21.48 -45.75
CA ASP A 66 1.88 21.37 -45.16
C ASP A 66 1.46 19.89 -44.97
N GLU A 67 1.78 19.03 -45.94
CA GLU A 67 1.51 17.59 -45.85
C GLU A 67 2.40 16.94 -44.78
N ALA A 68 3.69 17.28 -44.73
CA ALA A 68 4.61 16.75 -43.74
C ALA A 68 4.22 17.16 -42.31
N GLU A 69 3.74 18.40 -42.13
CA GLU A 69 3.21 18.85 -40.84
C GLU A 69 1.95 18.07 -40.44
N ARG A 70 1.02 17.84 -41.37
CA ARG A 70 -0.15 16.99 -41.13
C ARG A 70 0.25 15.58 -40.70
N ILE A 71 1.16 14.93 -41.44
CA ILE A 71 1.62 13.56 -41.15
C ILE A 71 2.26 13.49 -39.75
N ARG A 72 3.09 14.47 -39.39
CA ARG A 72 3.69 14.52 -38.05
C ARG A 72 2.64 14.69 -36.96
N GLY A 73 1.68 15.60 -37.15
CA GLY A 73 0.58 15.78 -36.20
C GLY A 73 -0.21 14.50 -35.96
N TYR A 74 -0.58 13.78 -37.04
CA TYR A 74 -1.25 12.49 -36.92
C TYR A 74 -0.38 11.44 -36.22
N ALA A 75 0.92 11.38 -36.53
CA ALA A 75 1.83 10.44 -35.89
C ALA A 75 1.98 10.71 -34.38
N ASP A 76 2.06 11.98 -33.98
CA ASP A 76 2.14 12.39 -32.58
C ASP A 76 0.86 12.06 -31.82
N GLU A 77 -0.31 12.35 -32.40
CA GLU A 77 -1.61 11.98 -31.80
C GLU A 77 -1.76 10.46 -31.63
N GLU A 78 -1.40 9.68 -32.65
CA GLU A 78 -1.45 8.22 -32.56
C GLU A 78 -0.44 7.68 -31.54
N ALA A 79 0.75 8.26 -31.44
CA ALA A 79 1.73 7.87 -30.42
C ALA A 79 1.21 8.11 -29.00
N VAL A 80 0.54 9.24 -28.76
CA VAL A 80 -0.11 9.53 -27.47
C VAL A 80 -1.18 8.48 -27.16
N LYS A 81 -2.08 8.20 -28.11
CA LYS A 81 -3.12 7.17 -27.93
C LYS A 81 -2.54 5.79 -27.66
N ILE A 82 -1.48 5.40 -28.35
CA ILE A 82 -0.81 4.10 -28.13
C ILE A 82 -0.26 4.04 -26.71
N ASN A 83 0.41 5.10 -26.24
CA ASN A 83 0.95 5.16 -24.89
C ASN A 83 -0.14 5.12 -23.82
N ASP A 84 -1.22 5.88 -24.00
CA ASP A 84 -2.36 5.89 -23.06
C ASP A 84 -3.01 4.50 -22.98
N ASN A 85 -3.25 3.87 -24.13
CA ASN A 85 -3.80 2.52 -24.19
C ASN A 85 -2.86 1.49 -23.55
N ALA A 86 -1.54 1.62 -23.77
CA ALA A 86 -0.55 0.76 -23.16
C ALA A 86 -0.51 0.92 -21.63
N SER A 87 -0.56 2.16 -21.13
CA SER A 87 -0.60 2.45 -19.69
C SER A 87 -1.85 1.85 -19.04
N ASN A 88 -3.03 2.12 -19.62
CA ASN A 88 -4.30 1.60 -19.13
C ASN A 88 -4.32 0.06 -19.14
N LYS A 89 -3.78 -0.56 -20.19
CA LYS A 89 -3.69 -2.02 -20.29
C LYS A 89 -2.73 -2.60 -19.24
N ALA A 90 -1.58 -1.96 -19.02
CA ALA A 90 -0.60 -2.37 -18.02
C ALA A 90 -1.17 -2.26 -16.60
N GLU A 91 -1.87 -1.17 -16.29
CA GLU A 91 -2.55 -1.00 -15.00
C GLU A 91 -3.61 -2.09 -14.77
N SER A 92 -4.45 -2.36 -15.78
CA SER A 92 -5.44 -3.43 -15.70
C SER A 92 -4.79 -4.81 -15.51
N LEU A 93 -3.69 -5.10 -16.20
CA LEU A 93 -2.94 -6.35 -16.05
C LEU A 93 -2.38 -6.51 -14.63
N ILE A 94 -1.77 -5.45 -14.09
CA ILE A 94 -1.22 -5.46 -12.72
C ILE A 94 -2.36 -5.68 -11.72
N GLN A 95 -3.49 -5.01 -11.90
CA GLN A 95 -4.63 -5.15 -10.99
C GLN A 95 -5.20 -6.57 -11.02
N ASN A 96 -5.42 -7.13 -12.22
CA ASN A 96 -5.90 -8.50 -12.36
C ASN A 96 -4.91 -9.51 -11.76
N ALA A 97 -3.61 -9.33 -11.98
CA ALA A 97 -2.58 -10.18 -11.41
C ALA A 97 -2.56 -10.13 -9.87
N LYS A 98 -2.77 -8.94 -9.29
CA LYS A 98 -2.92 -8.79 -7.82
C LYS A 98 -4.15 -9.53 -7.32
N ASP A 99 -5.29 -9.36 -7.97
CA ASP A 99 -6.54 -10.01 -7.56
C ASP A 99 -6.45 -11.54 -7.66
N GLU A 100 -5.81 -12.07 -8.70
CA GLU A 100 -5.52 -13.49 -8.84
C GLU A 100 -4.55 -13.99 -7.78
N ALA A 101 -3.46 -13.24 -7.51
CA ALA A 101 -2.51 -13.58 -6.45
C ALA A 101 -3.18 -13.61 -5.07
N TYR A 102 -4.05 -12.64 -4.78
CA TYR A 102 -4.88 -12.67 -3.59
C TYR A 102 -5.71 -13.96 -3.54
N LYS A 103 -6.49 -14.26 -4.59
CA LYS A 103 -7.29 -15.50 -4.64
C LYS A 103 -6.44 -16.76 -4.46
N MET A 104 -5.26 -16.84 -5.07
CA MET A 104 -4.35 -17.98 -4.90
C MET A 104 -3.91 -18.13 -3.44
N ILE A 105 -3.53 -17.03 -2.78
CA ILE A 105 -3.13 -17.04 -1.36
C ILE A 105 -4.30 -17.41 -0.47
N THR A 106 -5.48 -16.80 -0.65
CA THR A 106 -6.64 -17.05 0.19
C THR A 106 -7.19 -18.47 0.00
N ASN A 107 -7.10 -19.02 -1.22
CA ASN A 107 -7.50 -20.39 -1.51
C ASN A 107 -6.39 -21.41 -1.23
N THR A 108 -5.21 -21.00 -0.77
CA THR A 108 -4.21 -22.00 -0.37
C THR A 108 -4.73 -22.76 0.83
N GLU A 109 -4.59 -24.08 0.76
CA GLU A 109 -4.80 -24.99 1.89
C GLU A 109 -4.04 -24.52 3.13
N ILE A 110 -2.92 -23.80 2.97
CA ILE A 110 -2.13 -23.26 4.07
C ILE A 110 -2.93 -22.24 4.91
N VAL A 111 -3.59 -21.24 4.30
CA VAL A 111 -4.35 -20.24 5.07
C VAL A 111 -5.54 -20.90 5.76
N THR A 112 -6.22 -21.81 5.07
CA THR A 112 -7.35 -22.56 5.63
C THR A 112 -6.90 -23.49 6.76
N ALA A 113 -5.83 -24.25 6.55
CA ALA A 113 -5.25 -25.14 7.55
C ALA A 113 -4.69 -24.36 8.75
N SER A 114 -4.06 -23.20 8.52
CA SER A 114 -3.58 -22.32 9.59
C SER A 114 -4.73 -21.77 10.41
N LYS A 115 -5.83 -21.36 9.76
CA LYS A 115 -7.03 -20.90 10.45
C LYS A 115 -7.68 -22.02 11.27
N ASN A 116 -7.79 -23.21 10.71
CA ASN A 116 -8.34 -24.37 11.42
C ASN A 116 -7.46 -24.76 12.61
N ALA A 117 -6.13 -24.82 12.42
CA ALA A 117 -5.19 -25.10 13.50
C ALA A 117 -5.24 -24.04 14.61
N ALA A 118 -5.38 -22.76 14.26
CA ALA A 118 -5.57 -21.69 15.24
C ALA A 118 -6.86 -21.88 16.04
N GLN A 119 -7.97 -22.23 15.36
CA GLN A 119 -9.24 -22.51 16.03
C GLN A 119 -9.15 -23.72 16.97
N GLU A 120 -8.49 -24.80 16.55
CA GLU A 120 -8.31 -25.98 17.41
C GLU A 120 -7.48 -25.67 18.67
N ILE A 121 -6.44 -24.84 18.54
CA ILE A 121 -5.64 -24.38 19.68
C ILE A 121 -6.49 -23.54 20.63
N GLU A 122 -7.31 -22.64 20.11
CA GLU A 122 -8.21 -21.81 20.92
C GLU A 122 -9.24 -22.66 21.66
N ASP A 123 -9.89 -23.60 20.97
CA ASP A 123 -10.88 -24.50 21.56
C ASP A 123 -10.26 -25.38 22.65
N LYS A 124 -9.02 -25.85 22.43
CA LYS A 124 -8.28 -26.63 23.42
C LYS A 124 -7.92 -25.78 24.63
N ALA A 125 -7.41 -24.56 24.42
CA ALA A 125 -7.05 -23.65 25.49
C ALA A 125 -8.27 -23.26 26.34
N ASN A 126 -9.42 -23.02 25.71
CA ASN A 126 -10.67 -22.72 26.41
C ASN A 126 -11.15 -23.90 27.27
N LYS A 127 -11.13 -25.13 26.73
CA LYS A 127 -11.48 -26.35 27.50
C LYS A 127 -10.53 -26.59 28.68
N GLU A 128 -9.23 -26.39 28.48
CA GLU A 128 -8.25 -26.51 29.56
C GLU A 128 -8.47 -25.44 30.63
N ALA A 129 -8.72 -24.19 30.25
CA ALA A 129 -9.04 -23.12 31.18
C ALA A 129 -10.31 -23.41 32.00
N GLU A 130 -11.38 -23.87 31.35
CA GLU A 130 -12.62 -24.29 32.01
C GLU A 130 -12.35 -25.42 33.02
N SER A 131 -11.56 -26.42 32.65
CA SER A 131 -11.21 -27.52 33.54
C SER A 131 -10.41 -27.07 34.76
N ILE A 132 -9.45 -26.16 34.58
CA ILE A 132 -8.66 -25.60 35.69
C ILE A 132 -9.56 -24.81 36.65
N ILE A 133 -10.49 -24.01 36.11
CA ILE A 133 -11.44 -23.24 36.93
C ILE A 133 -12.35 -24.18 37.72
N GLU A 134 -12.87 -25.23 37.08
CA GLU A 134 -13.72 -26.24 37.73
C GLU A 134 -12.98 -26.96 38.86
N GLN A 135 -11.74 -27.40 38.61
CA GLN A 135 -10.90 -28.03 39.61
C GLN A 135 -10.61 -27.09 40.79
N GLY A 136 -10.23 -25.83 40.51
CA GLY A 136 -9.97 -24.84 41.53
C GLY A 136 -11.20 -24.55 42.42
N LYS A 137 -12.40 -24.51 41.82
CA LYS A 137 -13.65 -24.37 42.59
C LYS A 137 -13.90 -25.56 43.50
N ASN A 138 -13.72 -26.78 43.00
CA ASN A 138 -13.93 -28.00 43.79
C ASN A 138 -12.94 -28.09 44.96
N GLU A 139 -11.67 -27.76 44.72
CA GLU A 139 -10.65 -27.74 45.75
C GLU A 139 -10.92 -26.66 46.81
N ALA A 140 -11.31 -25.46 46.39
CA ALA A 140 -11.72 -24.40 47.32
C ALA A 140 -12.90 -24.83 48.21
N ASN A 141 -13.92 -25.48 47.63
CA ASN A 141 -15.06 -26.00 48.39
C ASN A 141 -14.63 -27.06 49.40
N ASN A 142 -13.71 -27.96 49.02
CA ASN A 142 -13.19 -28.97 49.94
C ASN A 142 -12.43 -28.34 51.12
N ILE A 143 -11.59 -27.34 50.85
CA ILE A 143 -10.85 -26.60 51.89
C ILE A 143 -11.83 -25.92 52.87
N ILE A 144 -12.89 -25.30 52.35
CA ILE A 144 -13.91 -24.64 53.19
C ILE A 144 -14.62 -25.68 54.06
N ASN A 145 -15.07 -26.80 53.48
CA ASN A 145 -15.76 -27.85 54.23
C ASN A 145 -14.88 -28.45 55.34
N ASP A 146 -13.60 -28.71 55.04
CA ASP A 146 -12.65 -29.22 56.02
C ASP A 146 -12.38 -28.21 57.14
N ALA A 147 -12.22 -26.92 56.78
CA ALA A 147 -12.04 -25.85 57.75
C ALA A 147 -13.27 -25.68 58.66
N GLU A 148 -14.48 -25.76 58.12
CA GLU A 148 -15.72 -25.72 58.89
C GLU A 148 -15.83 -26.88 59.87
N LYS A 149 -15.49 -28.10 59.41
CA LYS A 149 -15.48 -29.30 60.25
C LYS A 149 -14.46 -29.16 61.39
N MET A 150 -13.22 -28.80 61.08
CA MET A 150 -12.16 -28.59 62.07
C MET A 150 -12.54 -27.50 63.08
N SER A 151 -13.14 -26.40 62.61
CA SER A 151 -13.64 -25.33 63.46
C SER A 151 -14.74 -25.82 64.40
N GLY A 152 -15.70 -26.60 63.89
CA GLY A 152 -16.75 -27.23 64.69
C GLY A 152 -16.21 -28.16 65.77
N ASP A 153 -15.26 -29.02 65.41
CA ASP A 153 -14.63 -29.95 66.36
C ASP A 153 -13.81 -29.21 67.41
N ARG A 154 -13.08 -28.16 67.02
CA ARG A 154 -12.31 -27.32 67.95
C ARG A 154 -13.21 -26.57 68.93
N ARG A 155 -14.35 -26.04 68.47
CA ARG A 155 -15.35 -25.39 69.34
C ARG A 155 -15.91 -26.39 70.35
N LYS A 156 -16.34 -27.58 69.90
CA LYS A 156 -16.84 -28.62 70.80
C LYS A 156 -15.78 -29.04 71.84
N GLY A 157 -14.54 -29.21 71.42
CA GLY A 157 -13.42 -29.52 72.32
C GLY A 157 -13.19 -28.43 73.37
N ALA A 158 -13.21 -27.16 72.95
CA ALA A 158 -13.06 -26.03 73.87
C ALA A 158 -14.24 -25.92 74.85
N ASP A 159 -15.48 -26.12 74.40
CA ASP A 159 -16.67 -26.12 75.26
C ASP A 159 -16.63 -27.26 76.29
N ASN A 160 -16.16 -28.44 75.88
CA ASN A 160 -15.99 -29.57 76.78
C ASN A 160 -14.91 -29.31 77.83
N TYR A 161 -13.76 -28.76 77.43
CA TYR A 161 -12.70 -28.37 78.34
C TYR A 161 -13.15 -27.28 79.32
N ALA A 162 -13.86 -26.26 78.84
CA ALA A 162 -14.42 -25.22 79.70
C ALA A 162 -15.38 -25.79 80.74
N ARG A 163 -16.22 -26.76 80.35
CA ARG A 163 -17.13 -27.46 81.26
C ARG A 163 -16.36 -28.24 82.33
N GLU A 164 -15.31 -28.96 81.95
CA GLU A 164 -14.46 -29.71 82.88
C GLU A 164 -13.80 -28.78 83.91
N VAL A 165 -13.20 -27.67 83.45
CA VAL A 165 -12.58 -26.67 84.32
C VAL A 165 -13.61 -26.03 85.26
N LEU A 166 -14.82 -25.72 84.78
CA LEU A 166 -15.89 -25.17 85.60
C LEU A 166 -16.38 -26.15 86.67
N PHE A 167 -16.49 -27.45 86.35
CA PHE A 167 -16.82 -28.47 87.35
C PHE A 167 -15.72 -28.62 88.41
N SER A 168 -14.45 -28.67 88.02
CA SER A 168 -13.34 -28.72 88.98
C SER A 168 -13.29 -27.46 89.87
N LEU A 169 -13.64 -26.30 89.31
CA LEU A 169 -13.75 -25.05 90.08
C LEU A 169 -14.91 -25.10 91.07
N GLU A 170 -16.08 -25.61 90.66
CA GLU A 170 -17.25 -25.80 91.51
C GLU A 170 -16.95 -26.72 92.68
N GLU A 171 -16.33 -27.88 92.43
CA GLU A 171 -15.91 -28.84 93.46
C GLU A 171 -14.98 -28.16 94.48
N LYS A 172 -13.98 -27.42 94.00
CA LYS A 172 -13.04 -26.71 94.87
C LYS A 172 -13.70 -25.59 95.70
N ILE A 173 -14.68 -24.88 95.14
CA ILE A 173 -15.47 -23.89 95.88
C ILE A 173 -16.34 -24.58 96.93
N ALA A 174 -16.97 -25.70 96.61
CA ALA A 174 -17.80 -26.46 97.54
C ALA A 174 -16.97 -26.97 98.74
N ASP A 175 -15.78 -27.51 98.48
CA ASP A 175 -14.84 -27.92 99.53
C ASP A 175 -14.44 -26.74 100.43
N THR A 176 -14.07 -25.61 99.80
CA THR A 176 -13.68 -24.40 100.54
C THR A 176 -14.85 -23.86 101.37
N LEU A 177 -16.07 -23.85 100.83
CA LEU A 177 -17.28 -23.44 101.55
C LEU A 177 -17.59 -24.39 102.71
N GLY A 178 -17.40 -25.70 102.51
CA GLY A 178 -17.54 -26.71 103.56
C GLY A 178 -16.58 -26.47 104.71
N GLN A 179 -15.31 -26.15 104.42
CA GLN A 179 -14.32 -25.77 105.43
C GLN A 179 -14.70 -24.49 106.18
N VAL A 180 -15.19 -23.47 105.48
CA VAL A 180 -15.66 -22.21 106.11
C VAL A 180 -16.86 -22.47 107.02
N ARG A 181 -17.87 -23.22 106.57
CA ARG A 181 -19.05 -23.58 107.38
C ARG A 181 -18.67 -24.37 108.62
N GLY A 182 -17.83 -25.41 108.46
CA GLY A 182 -17.30 -26.16 109.60
C GLY A 182 -16.55 -25.26 110.59
N GLY A 183 -15.79 -24.28 110.09
CA GLY A 183 -15.15 -23.26 110.94
C GLY A 183 -16.14 -22.38 111.71
N ILE A 184 -17.23 -21.93 111.06
CA ILE A 184 -18.31 -21.14 111.70
C ILE A 184 -19.02 -21.97 112.78
N ASP A 185 -19.42 -23.21 112.47
CA ASP A 185 -20.11 -24.11 113.41
C ASP A 185 -19.27 -24.34 114.69
N ILE A 186 -17.95 -24.49 114.55
CA ILE A 186 -17.02 -24.63 115.70
C ILE A 186 -17.00 -23.34 116.56
N LEU A 187 -17.07 -22.16 115.94
CA LEU A 187 -17.10 -20.89 116.66
C LEU A 187 -18.44 -20.66 117.36
N ASP A 188 -19.56 -21.03 116.74
CA ASP A 188 -20.89 -20.91 117.34
C ASP A 188 -21.07 -21.87 118.52
N VAL A 189 -20.60 -23.12 118.42
CA VAL A 189 -20.55 -24.08 119.54
C VAL A 189 -19.71 -23.54 120.70
N ARG A 190 -18.57 -22.87 120.42
CA ARG A 190 -17.77 -22.20 121.46
C ARG A 190 -18.51 -21.04 122.14
N LYS A 191 -19.39 -20.35 121.40
CA LYS A 191 -20.18 -19.25 121.94
C LYS A 191 -21.28 -19.77 122.87
N GLU A 192 -21.96 -20.85 122.52
CA GLU A 192 -22.96 -21.49 123.40
C GLU A 192 -22.32 -22.05 124.68
N THR A 193 -21.14 -22.65 124.59
CA THR A 193 -20.40 -23.14 125.77
C THR A 193 -19.84 -22.02 126.65
N SER A 194 -19.53 -20.85 126.10
CA SER A 194 -19.05 -19.68 126.86
C SER A 194 -20.16 -18.85 127.53
N VAL A 195 -21.44 -19.04 127.18
CA VAL A 195 -22.58 -18.32 127.79
C VAL A 195 -23.26 -19.17 128.88
N ALA A 196 -22.89 -20.45 128.99
CA ALA A 196 -23.38 -21.41 129.97
C ALA A 196 -22.51 -21.50 131.25
N ASP A 197 -21.39 -20.78 131.30
CA ASP A 197 -20.55 -20.52 132.48
C ASP A 197 -20.74 -19.07 132.96
#